data_AF-A0A966QK48-F1
#
_entry.id   AF-A0A966QK48-F1
#
_cell.length_a   1.000
_cell.length_b   1.000
_cell.length_c   1.000
_cell.angle_alpha   90.00
_cell.angle_beta   90.00
_cell.angle_gamma   90.00
#
_symmetry.space_group_name_H-M   'P 1'
#
loop_
_entity.id
_entity.type
_entity.pdbx_description
1 polymer ?
#
loop_
_entity_poly.entity_id
_entity_poly.type
_entity_poly.pdbx_seq_one_letter_code
_entity_poly.pdbx_strand_id
1 'polypeptide(L)' 'MPPLPEHPADQVFNNADSFAQAFDEAWARHCHQHAAADTTERTSAVLAAVADHPFVIAQPELAEQVAQFRIRLLGL' A
#
# COMPACT_ATOMS: atom_id res chain seq x y z
N MET A 1 -6.27 19.73 33.01
CA MET A 1 -5.59 19.78 31.70
C MET A 1 -6.51 19.11 30.69
N PRO A 2 -6.82 19.71 29.53
CA PRO A 2 -7.47 18.96 28.47
C PRO A 2 -6.47 17.92 27.91
N PRO A 3 -6.91 16.73 27.47
CA PRO A 3 -6.03 15.82 26.75
C PRO A 3 -5.58 16.48 25.44
N LEU A 4 -4.30 16.33 25.09
CA LEU A 4 -3.80 16.72 23.77
C LEU A 4 -4.58 15.93 22.71
N PRO A 5 -4.89 16.53 21.54
CA PRO A 5 -5.45 15.78 20.43
C PRO A 5 -4.43 14.71 20.03
N GLU A 6 -4.81 13.47 20.28
CA GLU A 6 -4.24 12.27 19.70
C GLU A 6 -4.22 12.44 18.18
N HIS A 7 -3.04 12.76 17.63
CA HIS A 7 -2.82 12.69 16.19
C HIS A 7 -3.16 11.25 15.76
N PRO A 8 -4.04 11.04 14.78
CA PRO A 8 -4.29 9.69 14.28
C PRO A 8 -3.03 9.23 13.54
N ALA A 9 -2.18 8.48 14.23
CA ALA A 9 -1.01 7.81 13.63
C ALA A 9 -1.42 6.74 12.61
N ASP A 10 -2.72 6.44 12.52
CA ASP A 10 -3.33 5.44 11.62
C ASP A 10 -4.11 6.09 10.46
N GLN A 11 -3.93 7.40 10.23
CA GLN A 11 -4.71 8.09 9.20
C GLN A 11 -4.21 7.72 7.80
N VAL A 12 -5.00 6.93 7.10
CA VAL A 12 -4.80 6.64 5.68
C VAL A 12 -5.30 7.85 4.88
N PHE A 13 -4.38 8.54 4.19
CA PHE A 13 -4.72 9.73 3.41
C PHE A 13 -5.12 9.36 1.99
N ASN A 14 -6.01 10.16 1.39
CA ASN A 14 -6.38 10.07 -0.02
C ASN A 14 -5.32 10.74 -0.92
N ASN A 15 -4.09 10.23 -0.90
CA ASN A 15 -3.01 10.69 -1.79
C ASN A 15 -2.09 9.54 -2.21
N ALA A 16 -1.27 9.81 -3.23
CA ALA A 16 -0.35 8.84 -3.79
C ALA A 16 0.70 8.39 -2.78
N ASP A 17 1.20 9.30 -1.93
CA ASP A 17 2.22 9.00 -0.92
C ASP A 17 1.71 8.01 0.13
N SER A 18 0.49 8.20 0.65
CA SER A 18 -0.15 7.28 1.59
C SER A 18 -0.43 5.93 0.95
N PHE A 19 -0.89 5.92 -0.30
CA PHE A 19 -1.08 4.68 -1.05
C PHE A 19 0.24 3.93 -1.24
N ALA A 20 1.29 4.66 -1.60
CA ALA A 20 2.63 4.13 -1.78
C ALA A 20 3.20 3.55 -0.48
N GLN A 21 2.93 4.17 0.66
CA GLN A 21 3.31 3.65 1.98
C GLN A 21 2.54 2.37 2.32
N ALA A 22 1.21 2.36 2.12
CA ALA A 22 0.38 1.18 2.35
C ALA A 22 0.78 -0.01 1.46
N PHE A 23 1.17 0.27 0.21
CA PHE A 23 1.70 -0.74 -0.71
C PHE A 23 3.00 -1.36 -0.21
N ASP A 24 3.98 -0.53 0.18
CA ASP A 24 5.25 -1.02 0.72
C ASP A 24 5.08 -1.82 2.01
N GLU A 25 4.18 -1.39 2.89
CA GLU A 25 3.89 -2.09 4.14
C GLU A 25 3.26 -3.46 3.87
N ALA A 26 2.24 -3.52 2.99
CA ALA A 26 1.63 -4.78 2.58
C ALA A 26 2.66 -5.70 1.91
N TRP A 27 3.56 -5.15 1.10
CA TRP A 27 4.66 -5.89 0.48
C TRP A 27 5.63 -6.48 1.52
N ALA A 28 6.10 -5.66 2.45
CA ALA A 28 7.00 -6.09 3.52
C ALA A 28 6.36 -7.16 4.41
N ARG A 29 5.08 -6.99 4.75
CA ARG A 29 4.30 -7.97 5.52
C ARG A 29 4.18 -9.30 4.77
N HIS A 30 3.87 -9.27 3.48
CA HIS A 30 3.85 -10.49 2.65
C HIS A 30 5.24 -11.12 2.50
N CYS A 31 6.32 -10.35 2.37
CA CYS A 31 7.69 -10.87 2.36
C CYS A 31 8.03 -11.59 3.67
N HIS A 32 7.60 -11.02 4.80
CA HIS A 32 7.84 -11.61 6.12
C HIS A 32 7.03 -12.89 6.35
N GLN A 33 5.76 -12.90 5.93
CA GLN A 33 4.87 -14.05 6.11
C GLN A 33 5.13 -15.17 5.09
N HIS A 34 5.58 -14.83 3.88
CA HIS A 34 5.77 -15.78 2.78
C HIS A 34 7.13 -15.56 2.10
N ALA A 35 8.18 -16.05 2.75
CA ALA A 35 9.56 -15.96 2.26
C ALA A 35 9.79 -16.67 0.91
N ALA A 36 9.01 -17.71 0.61
CA ALA A 36 9.12 -18.53 -0.61
C ALA A 36 8.02 -18.29 -1.66
N ALA A 37 7.13 -17.31 -1.46
CA ALA A 37 6.09 -17.02 -2.45
C ALA A 37 6.69 -16.38 -3.71
N ASP A 38 6.22 -16.85 -4.87
CA ASP A 38 6.50 -16.24 -6.16
C ASP A 38 6.11 -14.76 -6.17
N THR A 39 6.94 -13.97 -6.83
CA THR A 39 6.74 -12.53 -7.02
C THR A 39 5.34 -12.19 -7.55
N THR A 40 4.83 -12.98 -8.50
CA THR A 40 3.51 -12.76 -9.10
C THR A 40 2.38 -12.92 -8.08
N GLU A 41 2.44 -13.98 -7.28
CA GLU A 41 1.43 -14.25 -6.25
C GLU A 41 1.48 -13.18 -5.14
N ARG A 42 2.70 -12.78 -4.75
CA ARG A 42 2.91 -11.67 -3.82
C ARG A 42 2.32 -10.36 -4.34
N THR A 43 2.56 -10.05 -5.62
CA THR A 43 2.05 -8.84 -6.25
C THR A 43 0.52 -8.81 -6.25
N SER A 44 -0.13 -9.90 -6.65
CA SER A 44 -1.59 -10.00 -6.62
C SER A 44 -2.15 -9.85 -5.20
N ALA A 45 -1.52 -10.45 -4.21
CA ALA A 45 -1.96 -10.35 -2.82
C ALA A 45 -1.81 -8.92 -2.26
N VAL A 46 -0.69 -8.26 -2.55
CA VAL A 46 -0.44 -6.87 -2.16
C VAL A 46 -1.42 -5.92 -2.84
N LEU A 47 -1.65 -6.09 -4.15
CA LEU A 47 -2.65 -5.30 -4.89
C LEU A 47 -4.06 -5.47 -4.32
N ALA A 48 -4.45 -6.69 -3.96
CA ALA A 48 -5.73 -6.94 -3.32
C ALA A 48 -5.83 -6.29 -1.93
N ALA A 49 -4.73 -6.28 -1.16
CA ALA A 49 -4.69 -5.66 0.16
C ALA A 49 -4.83 -4.13 0.12
N VAL A 50 -4.33 -3.48 -0.94
CA VAL A 50 -4.43 -2.02 -1.09
C VAL A 50 -5.63 -1.56 -1.92
N ALA A 51 -6.43 -2.48 -2.46
CA ALA A 51 -7.57 -2.14 -3.32
C ALA A 51 -8.66 -1.32 -2.60
N ASP A 52 -8.78 -1.46 -1.28
CA ASP A 52 -9.73 -0.70 -0.45
C ASP A 52 -9.20 0.68 -0.01
N HIS A 53 -7.97 1.05 -0.43
CA HIS A 53 -7.36 2.31 -0.03
C HIS A 53 -8.15 3.50 -0.60
N PRO A 54 -8.40 4.59 0.17
CA PRO A 54 -9.21 5.73 -0.26
C PRO A 54 -8.70 6.39 -1.55
N PHE A 55 -7.38 6.36 -1.77
CA PHE A 55 -6.76 6.78 -3.03
C PHE A 55 -7.12 5.93 -4.24
N VAL A 56 -7.24 4.59 -4.08
CA VAL A 56 -7.71 3.69 -5.15
C VAL A 56 -9.16 3.98 -5.49
N ILE A 57 -9.99 4.18 -4.46
CA ILE A 57 -11.41 4.47 -4.64
C ILE A 57 -11.60 5.83 -5.33
N ALA A 58 -10.83 6.85 -4.93
CA ALA A 58 -10.94 8.18 -5.50
C ALA A 58 -10.31 8.32 -6.90
N GLN A 59 -9.17 7.66 -7.13
CA GLN A 59 -8.36 7.78 -8.34
C GLN A 59 -7.80 6.42 -8.79
N PRO A 60 -8.66 5.50 -9.28
CA PRO A 60 -8.25 4.13 -9.61
C PRO A 60 -7.17 4.06 -10.71
N GLU A 61 -7.29 4.89 -11.76
CA GLU A 61 -6.31 4.93 -12.85
C GLU A 61 -4.92 5.40 -12.39
N LEU A 62 -4.87 6.37 -11.47
CA LEU A 62 -3.61 6.87 -10.94
C LEU A 62 -3.02 5.88 -9.92
N ALA A 63 -3.87 5.25 -9.10
CA ALA A 63 -3.43 4.22 -8.16
C ALA A 63 -2.84 3.01 -8.89
N GLU A 64 -3.42 2.60 -10.02
CA GLU A 64 -2.84 1.55 -10.86
C GLU A 64 -1.46 1.95 -11.41
N GLN A 65 -1.29 3.17 -11.90
CA GLN A 65 0.01 3.68 -12.36
C GLN A 65 1.05 3.70 -11.23
N VAL A 66 0.66 4.16 -10.03
CA VAL A 66 1.56 4.18 -8.85
C VAL A 66 1.92 2.75 -8.44
N ALA A 67 0.97 1.82 -8.44
CA ALA A 67 1.23 0.42 -8.12
C ALA A 67 2.19 -0.24 -9.13
N GLN A 68 1.96 -0.03 -10.43
CA GLN A 68 2.87 -0.52 -11.48
C GLN A 68 4.27 0.09 -11.35
N PHE A 69 4.36 1.38 -11.03
CA PHE A 69 5.64 2.05 -10.78
C PHE A 69 6.36 1.44 -9.58
N ARG A 70 5.65 1.17 -8.47
CA ARG A 70 6.20 0.48 -7.29
C ARG A 70 6.73 -0.91 -7.61
N ILE A 71 5.98 -1.71 -8.37
CA ILE A 71 6.42 -3.05 -8.81
C ILE A 71 7.69 -2.96 -9.65
N ARG A 72 7.78 -1.99 -10.59
CA ARG A 72 9.01 -1.76 -11.36
C ARG A 72 10.20 -1.34 -10.48
N LEU A 73 9.97 -0.50 -9.46
CA LEU A 73 11.04 -0.08 -8.53
C LEU A 73 11.58 -1.25 -7.69
N LEU A 74 10.78 -2.27 -7.43
CA LEU A 74 11.20 -3.48 -6.73
C LEU A 74 12.12 -4.37 -7.59
N GLY A 75 12.34 -4.03 -8.87
CA GLY A 75 13.28 -4.73 -9.75
C GLY A 75 12.84 -6.14 -10.12
N LEU A 76 11.53 -6.37 -10.08
CA LEU A 76 10.86 -7.65 -10.33
C LEU A 76 10.52 -7.89 -11.80
#